data_AF-I2AFG1-F1
#
_entry.id   AF-I2AFG1-F1
#
_cell.length_a   1.000
_cell.length_b   1.000
_cell.length_c   1.000
_cell.angle_alpha   90.00
_cell.angle_beta   90.00
_cell.angle_gamma   90.00
#
_symmetry.space_group_name_H-M   'P 1'
#
loop_
_entity.id
_entity.type
_entity.pdbx_description
1 polymer ?
#
loop_
_entity_poly.entity_id
_entity_poly.type
_entity_poly.pdbx_seq_one_letter_code
_entity_poly.pdbx_strand_id
1 'polypeptide(L)'
;MRDEYTFGLNRIYLMFDELGFETTFHAVVNRYVVEQCVEDFREIKAPLFTTVLNRAYLDSAPNTAYLYSVVGPWFARDVSRGIWEGYTVTYVAMQLAYYMGFSEVILIGVDHRFAVSGAPNQLVESSGPDTSHFDPRYFAKGFKWQLPDLENSEIAYRLARKVFEDDGRRIVDATVDGALTVFPKLTLEEALRK
;
A
#
# COMPACT_ATOMS: atom_id res chain seq x y z
N MET A 1 12.80 -12.21 4.54
CA MET A 1 11.44 -11.66 4.71
C MET A 1 10.73 -12.21 5.94
N ARG A 2 10.74 -13.53 6.24
CA ARG A 2 10.08 -14.08 7.44
C ARG A 2 10.61 -13.51 8.76
N ASP A 3 11.86 -13.10 8.79
CA ASP A 3 12.52 -12.49 9.95
C ASP A 3 12.47 -10.96 9.95
N GLU A 4 11.68 -10.35 9.04
CA GLU A 4 11.54 -8.89 8.90
C GLU A 4 10.10 -8.45 9.17
N TYR A 5 9.93 -7.19 9.57
CA TYR A 5 8.61 -6.58 9.65
C TYR A 5 8.08 -6.30 8.25
N THR A 6 6.84 -6.73 7.97
CA THR A 6 6.23 -6.58 6.65
C THR A 6 4.91 -5.81 6.72
N PHE A 7 4.69 -4.94 5.73
CA PHE A 7 3.40 -4.30 5.48
C PHE A 7 2.74 -4.97 4.28
N GLY A 8 1.64 -5.67 4.53
CA GLY A 8 0.76 -6.17 3.49
C GLY A 8 -0.15 -5.07 2.97
N LEU A 9 -0.26 -4.93 1.65
CA LEU A 9 -1.04 -3.86 1.03
C LEU A 9 -2.25 -4.40 0.29
N ASN A 10 -3.42 -3.79 0.51
CA ASN A 10 -4.67 -4.11 -0.17
C ASN A 10 -4.94 -5.62 -0.17
N ARG A 11 -4.98 -6.26 -1.35
CA ARG A 11 -5.35 -7.66 -1.51
C ARG A 11 -4.15 -8.62 -1.55
N ILE A 12 -3.01 -8.27 -0.96
CA ILE A 12 -1.83 -9.14 -0.91
C ILE A 12 -2.11 -10.50 -0.26
N TYR A 13 -3.16 -10.60 0.58
CA TYR A 13 -3.59 -11.85 1.22
C TYR A 13 -3.91 -12.96 0.21
N LEU A 14 -4.23 -12.61 -1.06
CA LEU A 14 -4.43 -13.59 -2.13
C LEU A 14 -3.17 -14.44 -2.41
N MET A 15 -1.99 -13.97 -2.00
CA MET A 15 -0.70 -14.64 -2.20
C MET A 15 -0.16 -15.30 -0.92
N PHE A 16 -0.85 -15.21 0.22
CA PHE A 16 -0.31 -15.71 1.50
C PHE A 16 -0.03 -17.22 1.48
N ASP A 17 -0.91 -18.01 0.85
CA ASP A 17 -0.71 -19.46 0.71
C ASP A 17 0.55 -19.79 -0.13
N GLU A 18 0.80 -19.03 -1.20
CA GLU A 18 1.98 -19.20 -2.06
C GLU A 18 3.27 -18.74 -1.35
N LEU A 19 3.23 -17.61 -0.65
CA LEU A 19 4.34 -17.12 0.16
C LEU A 19 4.65 -18.04 1.34
N GLY A 20 3.64 -18.74 1.84
CA GLY A 20 3.68 -19.58 3.04
C GLY A 20 3.89 -18.79 4.33
N PHE A 21 3.60 -17.48 4.33
CA PHE A 21 3.57 -16.62 5.52
C PHE A 21 2.61 -15.43 5.32
N GLU A 22 2.06 -14.92 6.43
CA GLU A 22 1.23 -13.70 6.48
C GLU A 22 2.08 -12.47 6.85
N THR A 23 1.55 -11.26 6.68
CA THR A 23 2.27 -10.02 6.96
C THR A 23 2.24 -9.62 8.43
N THR A 24 3.17 -8.78 8.87
CA THR A 24 3.23 -8.28 10.27
C THR A 24 2.21 -7.18 10.53
N PHE A 25 1.98 -6.33 9.54
CA PHE A 25 0.96 -5.29 9.50
C PHE A 25 0.21 -5.38 8.17
N HIS A 26 -1.00 -4.83 8.11
CA HIS A 26 -1.77 -4.76 6.87
C HIS A 26 -2.35 -3.36 6.68
N ALA A 27 -2.39 -2.86 5.45
CA ALA A 27 -2.93 -1.55 5.13
C ALA A 27 -3.87 -1.59 3.91
N VAL A 28 -5.03 -0.95 4.04
CA VAL A 28 -5.99 -0.75 2.95
C VAL A 28 -6.72 0.57 3.19
N VAL A 29 -6.79 1.45 2.20
CA VAL A 29 -7.45 2.77 2.35
C VAL A 29 -8.58 3.00 1.37
N ASN A 30 -8.49 2.44 0.16
CA ASN A 30 -9.51 2.64 -0.86
C ASN A 30 -10.83 1.98 -0.46
N ARG A 31 -11.88 2.80 -0.31
CA ARG A 31 -13.21 2.34 0.10
C ARG A 31 -13.78 1.27 -0.81
N TYR A 32 -13.61 1.36 -2.12
CA TYR A 32 -14.15 0.37 -3.05
C TYR A 32 -13.50 -0.99 -2.86
N VAL A 33 -12.20 -1.02 -2.56
CA VAL A 33 -11.49 -2.26 -2.23
C VAL A 33 -12.00 -2.84 -0.92
N VAL A 34 -12.18 -2.01 0.12
CA VAL A 34 -12.72 -2.46 1.41
C VAL A 34 -14.12 -3.02 1.26
N GLU A 35 -15.04 -2.25 0.67
CA GLU A 35 -16.45 -2.60 0.52
C GLU A 35 -16.67 -3.95 -0.19
N GLN A 36 -15.83 -4.28 -1.18
CA GLN A 36 -15.97 -5.51 -1.96
C GLN A 36 -15.19 -6.70 -1.37
N CYS A 37 -14.31 -6.47 -0.40
CA CYS A 37 -13.46 -7.50 0.23
C CYS A 37 -13.56 -7.50 1.76
N VAL A 38 -14.72 -7.09 2.30
CA VAL A 38 -14.92 -6.94 3.76
C VAL A 38 -14.62 -8.23 4.50
N GLU A 39 -15.13 -9.36 4.02
CA GLU A 39 -14.94 -10.64 4.70
C GLU A 39 -13.47 -11.07 4.67
N ASP A 40 -12.77 -10.87 3.56
CA ASP A 40 -11.32 -11.15 3.49
C ASP A 40 -10.54 -10.28 4.50
N PHE A 41 -10.89 -9.00 4.61
CA PHE A 41 -10.23 -8.09 5.56
C PHE A 41 -10.54 -8.39 7.02
N ARG A 42 -11.69 -9.01 7.33
CA ARG A 42 -12.03 -9.45 8.70
C ARG A 42 -11.22 -10.67 9.14
N GLU A 43 -10.75 -11.48 8.19
CA GLU A 43 -9.91 -12.65 8.46
C GLU A 43 -8.42 -12.29 8.62
N ILE A 44 -8.02 -11.04 8.34
CA ILE A 44 -6.65 -10.57 8.56
C ILE A 44 -6.34 -10.57 10.05
N LYS A 45 -5.32 -11.34 10.44
CA LYS A 45 -4.88 -11.47 11.85
C LYS A 45 -3.96 -10.34 12.29
N ALA A 46 -3.19 -9.81 11.35
CA ALA A 46 -2.26 -8.69 11.58
C ALA A 46 -3.01 -7.41 11.96
N PRO A 47 -2.38 -6.46 12.69
CA PRO A 47 -2.94 -5.12 12.85
C PRO A 47 -3.28 -4.50 11.49
N LEU A 48 -4.55 -4.15 11.32
CA LEU A 48 -5.11 -3.62 10.08
C LEU A 48 -5.22 -2.09 10.17
N PHE A 49 -4.51 -1.38 9.32
CA PHE A 49 -4.59 0.08 9.20
C PHE A 49 -5.50 0.46 8.04
N THR A 50 -6.54 1.23 8.34
CA THR A 50 -7.48 1.74 7.34
C THR A 50 -7.94 3.15 7.68
N THR A 51 -8.83 3.75 6.89
CA THR A 51 -9.34 5.10 7.15
C THR A 51 -10.65 5.08 7.93
N VAL A 52 -10.98 6.15 8.64
CA VAL A 52 -12.23 6.29 9.40
C VAL A 52 -13.48 6.04 8.54
N LEU A 53 -13.43 6.37 7.24
CA LEU A 53 -14.53 6.11 6.30
C LEU A 53 -14.85 4.62 6.16
N ASN A 54 -13.84 3.75 6.31
CA ASN A 54 -13.99 2.31 6.18
C ASN A 54 -14.57 1.63 7.43
N ARG A 55 -14.74 2.38 8.53
CA ARG A 55 -15.40 1.87 9.74
C ARG A 55 -16.80 1.34 9.48
N ALA A 56 -17.54 1.96 8.55
CA ALA A 56 -18.88 1.50 8.16
C ALA A 56 -18.91 0.03 7.66
N TYR A 57 -17.78 -0.50 7.21
CA TYR A 57 -17.64 -1.85 6.69
C TYR A 57 -16.88 -2.78 7.67
N LEU A 58 -15.88 -2.23 8.36
CA LEU A 58 -14.92 -3.00 9.16
C LEU A 58 -15.08 -2.86 10.68
N ASP A 59 -16.17 -2.28 11.19
CA ASP A 59 -16.33 -2.05 12.65
C ASP A 59 -16.19 -3.32 13.50
N SER A 60 -16.49 -4.50 12.94
CA SER A 60 -16.34 -5.81 13.57
C SER A 60 -14.99 -6.50 13.34
N ALA A 61 -14.09 -5.91 12.53
CA ALA A 61 -12.78 -6.48 12.25
C ALA A 61 -11.88 -6.32 13.48
N PRO A 62 -11.25 -7.40 13.99
CA PRO A 62 -10.33 -7.31 15.11
C PRO A 62 -9.08 -6.50 14.72
N ASN A 63 -8.34 -6.00 15.72
CA ASN A 63 -7.04 -5.34 15.53
C ASN A 63 -7.00 -4.22 14.48
N THR A 64 -8.12 -3.50 14.29
CA THR A 64 -8.23 -2.48 13.25
C THR A 64 -8.02 -1.06 13.80
N ALA A 65 -7.07 -0.33 13.21
CA ALA A 65 -6.80 1.07 13.49
C ALA A 65 -7.36 1.96 12.36
N TYR A 66 -8.13 2.99 12.76
CA TYR A 66 -8.80 3.91 11.85
C TYR A 66 -8.08 5.26 11.81
N LEU A 67 -7.41 5.53 10.71
CA LEU A 67 -6.66 6.76 10.45
C LEU A 67 -7.57 7.85 9.90
N TYR A 68 -7.32 9.10 10.29
CA TYR A 68 -8.02 10.26 9.73
C TYR A 68 -7.35 10.70 8.43
N SER A 69 -8.08 10.66 7.32
CA SER A 69 -7.61 11.23 6.06
C SER A 69 -7.73 12.75 6.08
N VAL A 70 -6.69 13.43 5.62
CA VAL A 70 -6.54 14.89 5.69
C VAL A 70 -5.96 15.39 4.37
N VAL A 71 -6.26 16.64 4.02
CA VAL A 71 -5.95 17.21 2.71
C VAL A 71 -4.44 17.44 2.57
N GLY A 72 -3.86 16.93 1.49
CA GLY A 72 -2.43 17.05 1.16
C GLY A 72 -2.07 18.22 0.23
N PRO A 73 -0.81 18.28 -0.27
CA PRO A 73 0.25 17.29 -0.08
C PRO A 73 1.11 17.52 1.17
N TRP A 74 1.28 16.50 2.02
CA TRP A 74 2.23 16.48 3.14
C TRP A 74 2.49 15.04 3.62
N PHE A 75 3.60 14.82 4.33
CA PHE A 75 3.95 13.53 4.90
C PHE A 75 3.69 13.51 6.41
N ALA A 76 2.89 12.57 6.88
CA ALA A 76 2.60 12.40 8.29
C ALA A 76 3.77 11.78 9.03
N ARG A 77 4.51 12.61 9.78
CA ARG A 77 5.48 12.14 10.78
C ARG A 77 4.81 11.52 12.00
N ASP A 78 3.57 11.94 12.29
CA ASP A 78 2.70 11.42 13.34
C ASP A 78 1.32 11.09 12.76
N VAL A 79 1.11 9.81 12.45
CA VAL A 79 -0.12 9.31 11.81
C VAL A 79 -1.34 9.35 12.74
N SER A 80 -1.15 9.51 14.06
CA SER A 80 -2.26 9.68 15.00
C SER A 80 -3.02 11.00 14.79
N ARG A 81 -2.35 11.97 14.14
CA ARG A 81 -2.90 13.30 13.84
C ARG A 81 -3.53 13.39 12.45
N GLY A 82 -3.49 12.30 11.70
CA GLY A 82 -4.02 12.18 10.35
C GLY A 82 -2.94 11.90 9.31
N ILE A 83 -3.39 11.38 8.17
CA ILE A 83 -2.56 11.00 7.02
C ILE A 83 -3.07 11.66 5.74
N TRP A 84 -2.16 12.01 4.85
CA TRP A 84 -2.50 12.19 3.45
C TRP A 84 -2.30 10.85 2.73
N GLU A 85 -3.31 10.37 2.01
CA GLU A 85 -3.25 9.05 1.35
C GLU A 85 -2.29 9.02 0.16
N GLY A 86 -1.89 10.18 -0.37
CA GLY A 86 -0.86 10.26 -1.41
C GLY A 86 -1.17 9.48 -2.68
N TYR A 87 -2.45 9.24 -2.97
CA TYR A 87 -2.94 8.50 -4.14
C TYR A 87 -2.48 7.04 -4.24
N THR A 88 -1.92 6.48 -3.16
CA THR A 88 -1.45 5.10 -3.11
C THR A 88 -1.37 4.59 -1.68
N VAL A 89 -1.86 3.37 -1.43
CA VAL A 89 -1.75 2.72 -0.11
C VAL A 89 -0.28 2.52 0.30
N THR A 90 0.63 2.40 -0.67
CA THR A 90 2.07 2.31 -0.41
C THR A 90 2.60 3.53 0.34
N TYR A 91 2.08 4.72 0.04
CA TYR A 91 2.48 5.96 0.72
C TYR A 91 1.94 6.02 2.16
N VAL A 92 0.76 5.47 2.40
CA VAL A 92 0.21 5.30 3.77
C VAL A 92 1.11 4.37 4.59
N ALA A 93 1.54 3.25 4.02
CA ALA A 93 2.47 2.32 4.67
C ALA A 93 3.82 2.98 4.98
N MET A 94 4.35 3.84 4.10
CA MET A 94 5.58 4.60 4.38
C MET A 94 5.42 5.55 5.58
N GLN A 95 4.28 6.24 5.71
CA GLN A 95 3.98 7.10 6.85
C GLN A 95 3.85 6.31 8.15
N LEU A 96 3.19 5.14 8.11
CA LEU A 96 3.09 4.22 9.24
C LEU A 96 4.47 3.72 9.65
N ALA A 97 5.28 3.24 8.71
CA ALA A 97 6.63 2.75 8.98
C ALA A 97 7.51 3.84 9.61
N TYR A 98 7.44 5.07 9.07
CA TYR A 98 8.16 6.20 9.65
C TYR A 98 7.72 6.48 11.10
N TYR A 99 6.41 6.54 11.35
CA TYR A 99 5.86 6.79 12.68
C TYR A 99 6.26 5.72 13.71
N MET A 100 6.31 4.46 13.27
CA MET A 100 6.74 3.32 14.08
C MET A 100 8.26 3.28 14.34
N GLY A 101 9.03 4.20 13.75
CA GLY A 101 10.46 4.32 13.99
C GLY A 101 11.36 3.51 13.06
N PHE A 102 10.80 2.92 11.98
CA PHE A 102 11.63 2.23 10.99
C PHE A 102 12.57 3.23 10.29
N SER A 103 13.85 2.90 10.23
CA SER A 103 14.90 3.69 9.58
C SER A 103 15.20 3.25 8.15
N GLU A 104 14.76 2.04 7.78
CA GLU A 104 14.91 1.48 6.44
C GLU A 104 13.60 0.84 6.01
N VAL A 105 13.15 1.16 4.79
CA VAL A 105 11.96 0.59 4.17
C VAL A 105 12.34 0.07 2.79
N ILE A 106 11.95 -1.18 2.50
CA ILE A 106 12.23 -1.88 1.25
C ILE A 106 10.90 -2.08 0.52
N LEU A 107 10.78 -1.53 -0.68
CA LEU A 107 9.60 -1.71 -1.52
C LEU A 107 9.75 -2.98 -2.37
N ILE A 108 8.67 -3.75 -2.47
CA ILE A 108 8.59 -4.97 -3.28
C ILE A 108 7.22 -4.97 -3.96
N GLY A 109 7.18 -5.28 -5.26
CA GLY A 109 5.93 -5.35 -6.03
C GLY A 109 5.34 -3.98 -6.40
N VAL A 110 6.16 -2.94 -6.52
CA VAL A 110 5.75 -1.61 -6.98
C VAL A 110 6.07 -1.46 -8.47
N ASP A 111 5.34 -2.20 -9.32
CA ASP A 111 5.62 -2.28 -10.75
C ASP A 111 5.48 -0.93 -11.46
N HIS A 112 4.58 -0.07 -10.97
CA HIS A 112 4.31 1.27 -11.48
C HIS A 112 3.97 1.27 -12.99
N ARG A 113 3.32 0.19 -13.44
CA ARG A 113 2.75 0.02 -14.79
C ARG A 113 1.36 -0.57 -14.65
N PHE A 114 0.42 -0.11 -15.48
CA PHE A 114 -0.95 -0.60 -15.49
C PHE A 114 -1.38 -0.81 -16.94
N ALA A 115 -2.12 -1.90 -17.20
CA ALA A 115 -2.59 -2.23 -18.54
C ALA A 115 -3.77 -1.35 -18.99
N VAL A 116 -4.46 -0.73 -18.03
CA VAL A 116 -5.63 0.12 -18.27
C VAL A 116 -5.24 1.59 -18.16
N SER A 117 -5.70 2.40 -19.11
CA SER A 117 -5.54 3.85 -19.13
C SER A 117 -6.90 4.56 -19.03
N GLY A 118 -6.89 5.78 -18.49
CA GLY A 118 -8.09 6.60 -18.32
C GLY A 118 -7.80 7.81 -17.43
N ALA A 119 -8.84 8.50 -17.00
CA ALA A 119 -8.65 9.65 -16.12
C ALA A 119 -8.18 9.19 -14.72
N PRO A 120 -7.22 9.88 -14.10
CA PRO A 120 -6.75 9.54 -12.76
C PRO A 120 -7.90 9.50 -11.75
N ASN A 121 -7.91 8.48 -10.89
CA ASN A 121 -8.94 8.23 -9.86
C ASN A 121 -10.36 7.97 -10.39
N GLN A 122 -10.52 7.81 -11.71
CA GLN A 122 -11.80 7.47 -12.32
C GLN A 122 -12.27 6.10 -11.81
N LEU A 123 -13.50 6.06 -11.30
CA LEU A 123 -14.16 4.81 -10.95
C LEU A 123 -14.50 4.02 -12.23
N VAL A 124 -14.00 2.80 -12.31
CA VAL A 124 -14.25 1.85 -13.40
C VAL A 124 -14.71 0.52 -12.83
N GLU A 125 -15.35 -0.30 -13.68
CA GLU A 125 -15.73 -1.67 -13.37
C GLU A 125 -14.95 -2.63 -14.27
N SER A 126 -14.28 -3.62 -13.66
CA SER A 126 -13.48 -4.60 -14.39
C SER A 126 -14.34 -5.46 -15.31
N SER A 127 -13.93 -5.63 -16.56
CA SER A 127 -14.65 -6.42 -17.57
C SER A 127 -14.17 -7.87 -17.70
N GLY A 128 -13.03 -8.21 -17.09
CA GLY A 128 -12.35 -9.50 -17.23
C GLY A 128 -11.35 -9.78 -16.10
N PRO A 129 -10.44 -10.75 -16.28
CA PRO A 129 -9.36 -10.99 -15.32
C PRO A 129 -8.42 -9.78 -15.22
N ASP A 130 -7.86 -9.55 -14.03
CA ASP A 130 -6.87 -8.50 -13.82
C ASP A 130 -5.53 -8.88 -14.48
N THR A 131 -4.93 -7.93 -15.19
CA THR A 131 -3.64 -8.09 -15.87
C THR A 131 -2.58 -7.09 -15.39
N SER A 132 -2.93 -6.25 -14.42
CA SER A 132 -2.05 -5.23 -13.83
C SER A 132 -1.50 -5.62 -12.46
N HIS A 133 -2.08 -6.63 -11.81
CA HIS A 133 -1.68 -7.11 -10.49
C HIS A 133 -1.22 -8.57 -10.55
N PHE A 134 -0.60 -9.04 -9.46
CA PHE A 134 0.00 -10.37 -9.36
C PHE A 134 -1.00 -11.54 -9.46
N ASP A 135 -2.29 -11.28 -9.21
CA ASP A 135 -3.35 -12.30 -9.23
C ASP A 135 -4.48 -11.87 -10.17
N PRO A 136 -4.94 -12.71 -11.12
CA PRO A 136 -6.04 -12.37 -12.02
C PRO A 136 -7.38 -12.13 -11.31
N ARG A 137 -7.51 -12.55 -10.05
CA ARG A 137 -8.67 -12.31 -9.18
C ARG A 137 -8.61 -10.94 -8.47
N TYR A 138 -7.50 -10.20 -8.59
CA TYR A 138 -7.25 -8.97 -7.84
C TYR A 138 -8.28 -7.87 -8.11
N PHE A 139 -8.64 -7.63 -9.38
CA PHE A 139 -9.86 -6.88 -9.75
C PHE A 139 -10.63 -7.68 -10.80
N ALA A 140 -11.18 -8.82 -10.37
CA ALA A 140 -11.97 -9.71 -11.21
C ALA A 140 -13.17 -9.01 -11.87
N LYS A 141 -13.78 -9.66 -12.87
CA LYS A 141 -14.98 -9.14 -13.55
C LYS A 141 -16.06 -8.66 -12.57
N GLY A 142 -16.54 -7.44 -12.75
CA GLY A 142 -17.53 -6.78 -11.90
C GLY A 142 -16.93 -5.98 -10.73
N PHE A 143 -15.62 -6.07 -10.50
CA PHE A 143 -14.96 -5.32 -9.43
C PHE A 143 -14.88 -3.83 -9.76
N LYS A 144 -15.34 -2.99 -8.84
CA LYS A 144 -15.25 -1.53 -8.96
C LYS A 144 -13.97 -1.02 -8.34
N TRP A 145 -13.16 -0.28 -9.08
CA TRP A 145 -11.90 0.27 -8.59
C TRP A 145 -11.58 1.59 -9.27
N GLN A 146 -10.62 2.31 -8.71
CA GLN A 146 -10.20 3.60 -9.24
C GLN A 146 -8.89 3.46 -10.01
N LEU A 147 -8.85 4.01 -11.22
CA LEU A 147 -7.63 4.03 -12.03
C LEU A 147 -6.52 4.79 -11.28
N PRO A 148 -5.26 4.33 -11.41
CA PRO A 148 -4.15 4.87 -10.64
C PRO A 148 -3.82 6.30 -11.09
N ASP A 149 -3.42 7.12 -10.12
CA ASP A 149 -2.89 8.46 -10.36
C ASP A 149 -1.37 8.45 -10.14
N LEU A 150 -0.64 7.98 -11.15
CA LEU A 150 0.80 7.76 -11.05
C LEU A 150 1.57 9.07 -10.82
N GLU A 151 1.14 10.15 -11.46
CA GLU A 151 1.79 11.45 -11.34
C GLU A 151 1.71 11.96 -9.90
N ASN A 152 0.51 11.97 -9.29
CA ASN A 152 0.39 12.39 -7.91
C ASN A 152 0.96 11.37 -6.91
N SER A 153 0.94 10.08 -7.24
CA SER A 153 1.64 9.06 -6.44
C SER A 153 3.14 9.33 -6.39
N GLU A 154 3.76 9.74 -7.50
CA GLU A 154 5.18 10.11 -7.50
C GLU A 154 5.47 11.40 -6.73
N ILE A 155 4.55 12.37 -6.69
CA ILE A 155 4.67 13.54 -5.79
C ILE A 155 4.72 13.05 -4.33
N ALA A 156 3.83 12.14 -3.96
CA ALA A 156 3.82 11.55 -2.62
C ALA A 156 5.12 10.79 -2.34
N TYR A 157 5.57 9.92 -3.24
CA TYR A 157 6.82 9.17 -3.07
C TYR A 157 8.05 10.08 -2.93
N ARG A 158 8.16 11.16 -3.72
CA ARG A 158 9.26 12.13 -3.57
C ARG A 158 9.24 12.81 -2.21
N LEU A 159 8.04 13.12 -1.69
CA LEU A 159 7.90 13.69 -0.36
C LEU A 159 8.30 12.69 0.75
N ALA A 160 7.87 11.43 0.65
CA ALA A 160 8.30 10.38 1.57
C ALA A 160 9.83 10.22 1.55
N ARG A 161 10.42 10.11 0.35
CA ARG A 161 11.87 10.01 0.17
C ARG A 161 12.59 11.15 0.89
N LYS A 162 12.16 12.39 0.63
CA LYS A 162 12.76 13.57 1.25
C LYS A 162 12.68 13.52 2.78
N VAL A 163 11.52 13.19 3.35
CA VAL A 163 11.36 13.17 4.82
C VAL A 163 12.18 12.06 5.46
N PHE A 164 12.31 10.90 4.82
CA PHE A 164 13.20 9.84 5.30
C PHE A 164 14.67 10.30 5.25
N GLU A 165 15.12 10.83 4.12
CA GLU A 165 16.50 11.27 3.92
C GLU A 165 16.90 12.40 4.89
N ASP A 166 16.02 13.39 5.10
CA ASP A 166 16.23 14.51 6.03
C ASP A 166 16.46 14.03 7.49
N ASP A 167 15.97 12.84 7.84
CA ASP A 167 16.08 12.23 9.16
C ASP A 167 17.13 11.09 9.22
N GLY A 168 17.97 10.94 8.19
CA GLY A 168 18.97 9.88 8.11
C GLY A 168 18.40 8.47 7.94
N ARG A 169 17.14 8.38 7.48
CA ARG A 169 16.44 7.14 7.14
C ARG A 169 16.46 6.94 5.63
N ARG A 170 16.12 5.74 5.16
CA ARG A 170 16.08 5.45 3.72
C ARG A 170 14.89 4.61 3.29
N ILE A 171 14.49 4.81 2.04
CA ILE A 171 13.57 3.95 1.31
C ILE A 171 14.30 3.47 0.07
N VAL A 172 14.30 2.16 -0.18
CA VAL A 172 14.86 1.52 -1.37
C VAL A 172 13.78 0.71 -2.08
N ASP A 173 13.91 0.54 -3.38
CA ASP A 173 12.98 -0.25 -4.18
C ASP A 173 13.67 -1.51 -4.73
N ALA A 174 13.21 -2.66 -4.23
CA ALA A 174 13.66 -3.99 -4.61
C ALA A 174 12.67 -4.72 -5.54
N THR A 175 11.74 -3.98 -6.16
CA THR A 175 10.83 -4.52 -7.16
C THR A 175 11.61 -4.92 -8.41
N VAL A 176 11.55 -6.21 -8.74
CA VAL A 176 12.11 -6.76 -9.98
C VAL A 176 11.42 -6.13 -11.18
N ASP A 177 12.20 -5.54 -12.09
CA ASP A 177 11.73 -4.88 -13.32
C ASP A 177 10.70 -3.75 -13.15
N GLY A 178 10.49 -3.24 -11.93
CA GLY A 178 9.52 -2.17 -11.64
C GLY A 178 9.91 -0.82 -12.25
N ALA A 179 8.93 -0.10 -12.79
CA ALA A 179 9.12 1.18 -13.51
C ALA A 179 9.32 2.40 -12.60
N LEU A 180 9.09 2.27 -11.29
CA LEU A 180 9.24 3.39 -10.36
C LEU A 180 10.72 3.80 -10.25
N THR A 181 11.02 5.08 -10.46
CA THR A 181 12.39 5.63 -10.45
C THR A 181 12.67 6.59 -9.29
N VAL A 182 11.68 6.80 -8.41
CA VAL A 182 11.79 7.75 -7.30
C VAL A 182 12.80 7.31 -6.24
N PHE A 183 12.91 6.00 -5.98
CA PHE A 183 13.78 5.44 -4.95
C PHE A 183 15.00 4.73 -5.56
N PRO A 184 16.15 4.69 -4.85
CA PRO A 184 17.28 3.86 -5.26
C PRO A 184 16.87 2.40 -5.44
N LYS A 185 17.34 1.77 -6.53
CA LYS A 185 17.10 0.36 -6.82
C LYS A 185 18.16 -0.52 -6.17
N LEU A 186 17.73 -1.62 -5.56
CA LEU A 186 18.59 -2.68 -5.04
C LEU A 186 17.97 -4.04 -5.37
N THR A 187 18.76 -5.10 -5.44
CA THR A 187 18.17 -6.44 -5.35
C THR A 187 17.61 -6.67 -3.94
N LEU A 188 16.63 -7.58 -3.81
CA LEU A 188 16.11 -7.94 -2.48
C LEU A 188 17.20 -8.52 -1.58
N GLU A 189 18.16 -9.28 -2.15
CA GLU A 189 19.28 -9.81 -1.39
C GLU A 189 20.17 -8.68 -0.83
N GLU A 190 20.54 -7.70 -1.66
CA GLU A 190 21.34 -6.55 -1.22
C GLU A 190 20.63 -5.73 -0.14
N ALA A 191 19.33 -5.48 -0.31
CA ALA A 191 18.53 -4.70 0.63
C ALA A 191 18.36 -5.39 2.00
N LEU A 192 18.47 -6.73 2.05
CA LEU A 192 18.35 -7.51 3.29
C LEU A 192 19.70 -7.78 3.99
N ARG A 193 20.82 -7.32 3.44
CA ARG A 193 22.14 -7.48 4.09
C ARG A 193 22.21 -6.56 5.32
N LYS A 194 22.51 -7.17 6.47
CA LYS A 194 22.71 -6.47 7.76
C LYS A 194 24.14 -5.95 7.89
#